data_AF-A0A2N3DZX3-F1
#
_entry.id   AF-A0A2N3DZX3-F1
#
_cell.length_a   1.000
_cell.length_b   1.000
_cell.length_c   1.000
_cell.angle_alpha   90.00
_cell.angle_beta   90.00
_cell.angle_gamma   90.00
#
_symmetry.space_group_name_H-M   'P 1'
#
loop_
_entity.id
_entity.type
_entity.pdbx_description
1 polymer ?
#
loop_
_entity_poly.entity_id
_entity_poly.type
_entity_poly.pdbx_seq_one_letter_code
_entity_poly.pdbx_strand_id
1 'polypeptide(L)'
;MTDHPNGEGQEMPFLARLLSFVDKPHNVTRLFYLLLVICIALGLSDFLYHKHAYFAVEEFPAIYGIFGFIVYAAVIFLAKGLRLIVRRPEDYYEPLAIDTEDERAAGSAPEAKGGRPHA
;
A
#
# COMPACT_ATOMS: atom_id res chain seq x y z
N MET A 1 16.38 10.37 40.27
CA MET A 1 15.59 9.13 40.50
C MET A 1 14.13 9.46 40.22
N THR A 2 13.79 9.71 38.95
CA THR A 2 12.41 9.95 38.53
C THR A 2 11.84 8.61 38.13
N ASP A 3 10.83 8.19 38.88
CA ASP A 3 10.10 6.94 38.68
C ASP A 3 9.37 7.02 37.33
N HIS A 4 9.78 6.18 36.37
CA HIS A 4 9.03 5.97 35.14
C HIS A 4 7.98 4.90 35.46
N PRO A 5 6.67 5.21 35.45
CA PRO A 5 5.66 4.21 35.72
C PRO A 5 5.68 3.13 34.63
N ASN A 6 5.83 1.89 35.08
CA ASN A 6 5.85 0.67 34.26
C ASN A 6 4.58 0.55 33.41
N GLY A 7 4.76 -0.01 32.21
CA GLY A 7 3.75 -0.09 31.16
C GLY A 7 2.50 -0.87 31.56
N GLU A 8 1.42 -0.13 31.76
CA GLU A 8 0.06 -0.64 31.69
C GLU A 8 -0.31 -0.82 30.22
N GLY A 9 -0.80 -2.01 29.85
CA GLY A 9 -1.02 -2.46 28.48
C GLY A 9 -1.65 -1.38 27.60
N GLN A 10 -0.88 -0.91 26.62
CA GLN A 10 -1.32 0.10 25.67
C GLN A 10 -2.43 -0.49 24.79
N GLU A 11 -3.68 -0.39 25.27
CA GLU A 11 -4.90 -0.70 24.54
C GLU A 11 -4.86 0.07 23.21
N MET A 12 -4.52 -0.62 22.13
CA MET A 12 -4.42 0.02 20.83
C MET A 12 -5.79 0.58 20.44
N PRO A 13 -5.91 1.88 20.07
CA PRO A 13 -7.17 2.44 19.63
C PRO A 13 -7.69 1.64 18.44
N PHE A 14 -9.02 1.53 18.30
CA PHE A 14 -9.67 0.70 17.27
C PHE A 14 -9.06 0.90 15.86
N LEU A 15 -8.75 2.15 15.50
CA LEU A 15 -8.14 2.49 14.22
C LEU A 15 -6.73 1.90 14.05
N ALA A 16 -5.89 1.92 15.10
CA ALA A 16 -4.57 1.31 15.06
C ALA A 16 -4.68 -0.20 14.87
N ARG A 17 -5.60 -0.87 15.59
CA ARG A 17 -5.83 -2.31 15.43
C ARG A 17 -6.36 -2.67 14.04
N LEU A 18 -7.20 -1.83 13.44
CA LEU A 18 -7.70 -2.00 12.08
C LEU A 18 -6.57 -1.83 11.05
N LEU A 19 -5.71 -0.82 11.22
CA LEU A 19 -4.58 -0.57 10.33
C LEU A 19 -3.55 -1.71 10.39
N SER A 20 -3.19 -2.16 11.60
CA SER A 20 -2.28 -3.29 11.82
C SER A 20 -2.82 -4.62 11.28
N PHE A 21 -4.15 -4.74 11.12
CA PHE A 21 -4.74 -5.89 10.46
C PHE A 21 -4.48 -5.87 8.96
N VAL A 22 -4.59 -4.71 8.30
CA VAL A 22 -4.33 -4.58 6.85
C VAL A 22 -2.87 -4.82 6.50
N ASP A 23 -1.94 -4.44 7.39
CA ASP A 23 -0.49 -4.59 7.18
C ASP A 23 0.01 -6.03 7.12
N LYS A 24 -0.78 -7.00 7.62
CA LYS A 24 -0.39 -8.41 7.56
C LYS A 24 -0.39 -8.86 6.09
N PRO A 25 0.71 -9.45 5.58
CA PRO A 25 0.86 -9.79 4.16
C PRO A 25 -0.26 -10.74 3.68
N HIS A 26 -0.73 -11.61 4.57
CA HIS A 26 -1.83 -12.53 4.31
C HIS A 26 -3.18 -11.82 4.08
N ASN A 27 -3.43 -10.69 4.76
CA ASN A 27 -4.66 -9.93 4.61
C ASN A 27 -4.66 -9.05 3.35
N VAL A 28 -3.50 -8.57 2.91
CA VAL A 28 -3.35 -7.87 1.64
C VAL A 28 -3.73 -8.79 0.46
N THR A 29 -3.28 -10.05 0.50
CA THR A 29 -3.65 -11.05 -0.53
C THR A 29 -5.16 -11.32 -0.54
N ARG A 30 -5.80 -11.43 0.63
CA ARG A 30 -7.25 -11.58 0.72
C ARG A 30 -8.01 -10.36 0.18
N LEU A 31 -7.52 -9.15 0.45
CA LEU A 31 -8.11 -7.92 -0.07
C LEU A 31 -8.05 -7.87 -1.60
N PHE A 32 -6.93 -8.30 -2.19
CA PHE A 32 -6.80 -8.44 -3.64
C PHE A 32 -7.80 -9.45 -4.22
N TYR A 33 -7.95 -10.62 -3.60
CA TYR A 33 -8.94 -11.61 -4.05
C TYR A 33 -10.38 -11.10 -3.90
N LEU A 34 -10.71 -10.41 -2.80
CA LEU A 34 -12.02 -9.80 -2.58
C LEU A 34 -12.33 -8.76 -3.67
N LEU A 35 -11.37 -7.89 -3.97
CA LEU A 35 -11.50 -6.91 -5.05
C LEU A 35 -11.72 -7.58 -6.41
N LEU A 36 -10.95 -8.64 -6.70
CA LEU A 36 -11.09 -9.42 -7.93
C LEU A 36 -12.48 -10.05 -8.04
N VAL A 37 -13.00 -10.63 -6.95
CA VAL A 37 -14.36 -11.19 -6.89
C VAL A 37 -15.42 -10.11 -7.14
N ILE A 38 -15.27 -8.93 -6.54
CA ILE A 38 -16.19 -7.80 -6.77
C ILE A 38 -16.15 -7.36 -8.23
N CYS A 39 -14.97 -7.22 -8.84
CA CYS A 39 -14.85 -6.89 -10.27
C CYS A 39 -15.55 -7.92 -11.16
N ILE A 40 -15.37 -9.21 -10.88
CA ILE A 40 -16.04 -10.28 -11.62
C ILE A 40 -17.57 -10.19 -11.42
N ALA A 41 -18.04 -10.03 -10.17
CA ALA A 41 -19.45 -9.92 -9.86
C ALA A 41 -20.12 -8.72 -10.55
N LEU A 42 -19.49 -7.55 -10.57
CA LEU A 42 -19.97 -6.39 -11.31
C LEU A 42 -19.98 -6.65 -12.83
N GLY A 43 -18.97 -7.33 -13.36
CA GLY A 43 -18.93 -7.74 -14.77
C GLY A 43 -20.08 -8.68 -15.14
N LEU A 44 -20.36 -9.69 -14.31
CA LEU A 44 -21.51 -10.59 -14.50
C LEU A 44 -22.86 -9.88 -14.30
N SER A 45 -22.93 -8.88 -13.43
CA SER A 45 -24.15 -8.09 -13.22
C SER A 45 -24.60 -7.37 -14.48
N ASP A 46 -23.67 -7.00 -15.38
CA ASP A 46 -24.00 -6.37 -16.67
C ASP A 46 -24.71 -7.34 -17.63
N PHE A 47 -24.58 -8.66 -17.41
CA PHE A 47 -25.27 -9.70 -18.18
C PHE A 47 -26.73 -9.91 -17.74
N LEU A 48 -27.07 -9.51 -16.51
CA LEU A 48 -28.41 -9.62 -15.94
C LEU A 48 -29.30 -8.42 -16.31
N TYR A 49 -28.73 -7.32 -16.85
CA TYR A 49 -29.44 -6.08 -17.12
C TYR A 49 -29.62 -5.86 -18.62
N HIS A 50 -30.88 -5.91 -19.11
CA HIS A 50 -31.19 -5.54 -20.49
C HIS A 50 -31.17 -4.00 -20.61
N LYS A 51 -30.13 -3.44 -21.23
CA LYS A 51 -30.02 -2.00 -21.48
C LYS A 51 -30.78 -1.61 -22.75
N HIS A 52 -31.59 -0.56 -22.67
CA HIS A 52 -32.18 0.08 -23.86
C HIS A 52 -31.12 0.97 -24.52
N ALA A 53 -30.37 0.36 -25.45
CA ALA A 53 -29.33 0.99 -26.24
C ALA A 53 -29.89 2.04 -27.23
N TYR A 54 -29.31 3.23 -27.28
CA TYR A 54 -29.58 4.24 -28.33
C TYR A 54 -28.51 4.20 -29.44
N PHE A 55 -27.34 3.62 -29.17
CA PHE A 55 -26.24 3.44 -30.12
C PHE A 55 -26.01 1.96 -30.43
N ALA A 56 -25.62 1.62 -31.67
CA ALA A 56 -25.31 0.24 -32.08
C ALA A 56 -24.17 -0.42 -31.28
N VAL A 57 -23.32 0.39 -30.63
CA VAL A 57 -22.27 -0.08 -29.73
C VAL A 57 -22.84 -0.49 -28.37
N GLU A 58 -24.02 -0.01 -27.97
CA GLU A 58 -24.64 -0.37 -26.69
C GLU A 58 -25.48 -1.67 -26.77
N GLU A 59 -25.72 -2.20 -27.98
CA GLU A 59 -26.39 -3.49 -28.19
C GLU A 59 -25.53 -4.69 -27.77
N PHE A 60 -24.22 -4.51 -27.67
CA PHE A 60 -23.33 -5.61 -27.30
C PHE A 60 -23.47 -5.90 -25.79
N PRO A 61 -23.90 -7.12 -25.42
CA PRO A 61 -23.99 -7.49 -24.02
C PRO A 61 -22.59 -7.43 -23.38
N ALA A 62 -22.51 -6.82 -22.19
CA ALA A 62 -21.31 -6.69 -21.35
C ALA A 62 -20.26 -5.62 -21.73
N ILE A 63 -20.52 -4.68 -22.64
CA ILE A 63 -19.54 -3.62 -22.98
C ILE A 63 -19.11 -2.79 -21.78
N TYR A 64 -20.03 -2.42 -20.89
CA TYR A 64 -19.70 -1.58 -19.74
C TYR A 64 -18.91 -2.36 -18.69
N GLY A 65 -19.23 -3.65 -18.50
CA GLY A 65 -18.47 -4.55 -17.64
C GLY A 65 -17.03 -4.72 -18.13
N ILE A 66 -16.85 -4.98 -19.43
CA ILE A 66 -15.53 -5.12 -20.06
C ILE A 66 -14.76 -3.80 -20.02
N PHE A 67 -15.40 -2.69 -20.36
CA PHE A 67 -14.77 -1.37 -20.34
C PHE A 67 -14.31 -0.98 -18.93
N GLY A 68 -15.17 -1.13 -17.93
CA GLY A 68 -14.83 -0.87 -16.52
C GLY A 68 -13.68 -1.74 -16.03
N PHE A 69 -13.67 -3.03 -16.40
CA PHE A 69 -12.58 -3.94 -16.07
C PHE A 69 -11.25 -3.51 -16.72
N ILE A 70 -11.26 -3.15 -18.00
CA ILE A 70 -10.06 -2.69 -18.72
C ILE A 70 -9.51 -1.39 -18.12
N VAL A 71 -10.38 -0.40 -17.89
CA VAL A 71 -9.98 0.88 -17.29
C VAL A 71 -9.39 0.68 -15.89
N TYR A 72 -10.03 -0.15 -15.06
CA TYR A 72 -9.53 -0.43 -13.72
C TYR A 72 -8.18 -1.16 -13.75
N ALA A 73 -8.04 -2.18 -14.59
CA ALA A 73 -6.77 -2.88 -14.77
C ALA A 73 -5.65 -1.92 -15.22
N ALA A 74 -5.94 -1.02 -16.18
CA ALA A 74 -4.99 -0.02 -16.65
C ALA A 74 -4.49 0.90 -15.52
N VAL A 75 -5.38 1.35 -14.62
CA VAL A 75 -5.00 2.17 -13.46
C VAL A 75 -4.06 1.42 -12.51
N ILE A 76 -4.31 0.13 -12.25
CA ILE A 76 -3.44 -0.69 -11.40
C ILE A 76 -2.04 -0.84 -12.02
N PHE A 77 -1.96 -1.09 -13.33
CA PHE A 77 -0.67 -1.16 -14.03
C PHE A 77 0.06 0.19 -14.02
N LEU A 78 -0.67 1.30 -14.22
CA LEU A 78 -0.11 2.64 -14.14
C LEU A 78 0.45 2.93 -12.75
N ALA A 79 -0.30 2.63 -11.68
CA ALA A 79 0.17 2.81 -10.30
C ALA A 79 1.42 1.96 -10.00
N LYS A 80 1.46 0.73 -10.52
CA LYS A 80 2.64 -0.15 -10.40
C LYS A 80 3.84 0.40 -11.18
N GLY A 81 3.61 1.01 -12.34
CA GLY A 81 4.63 1.73 -13.10
C GLY A 81 5.17 2.94 -12.35
N LEU A 82 4.28 3.76 -11.78
CA LEU A 82 4.66 4.90 -10.93
C LEU A 82 5.47 4.45 -9.71
N ARG A 83 5.11 3.33 -9.08
CA ARG A 83 5.86 2.78 -7.95
C ARG A 83 7.31 2.44 -8.30
N LEU A 84 7.57 2.00 -9.53
CA LEU A 84 8.95 1.74 -9.99
C LEU A 84 9.75 3.05 -10.12
N ILE A 85 9.11 4.12 -10.59
CA ILE A 85 9.75 5.44 -10.76
C ILE A 85 9.99 6.14 -9.41
N VAL A 86 9.04 6.01 -8.48
CA VAL A 86 9.06 6.71 -7.18
C VAL A 86 9.99 6.03 -6.17
N ARG A 87 10.23 4.71 -6.27
CA ARG A 87 11.04 3.99 -5.28
C ARG A 87 12.46 4.58 -5.20
N ARG A 88 12.82 5.11 -4.02
CA ARG A 88 14.16 5.60 -3.69
C ARG A 88 14.90 4.59 -2.79
N PRO A 89 16.25 4.58 -2.82
CA PRO A 89 17.03 3.83 -1.86
C PRO A 89 16.83 4.38 -0.45
N GLU A 90 17.04 3.54 0.56
CA GLU A 90 16.88 3.90 1.97
C GLU A 90 17.80 5.04 2.40
N ASP A 91 19.03 5.07 1.87
CA ASP A 91 20.05 6.08 2.20
C ASP A 91 19.88 7.40 1.43
N TYR A 92 18.83 7.54 0.59
CA TYR A 92 18.70 8.70 -0.31
C TYR A 92 18.69 10.06 0.42
N TYR A 93 18.15 10.11 1.63
CA TYR A 93 18.01 11.35 2.43
C TYR A 93 19.00 11.44 3.59
N GLU A 94 19.79 10.39 3.83
CA GLU A 94 20.77 10.34 4.92
C GLU A 94 21.77 11.51 4.88
N PRO A 95 22.30 11.95 3.71
CA PRO A 95 23.25 13.06 3.65
C PRO A 95 22.66 14.44 4.02
N LEU A 96 21.33 14.58 4.04
CA LEU A 96 20.62 15.81 4.45
C LEU A 96 19.93 15.67 5.80
N ALA A 97 20.11 14.55 6.51
CA ALA A 97 19.49 14.32 7.81
C ALA A 97 20.10 15.26 8.87
N ILE A 98 19.29 16.20 9.37
CA ILE A 98 19.68 17.19 10.39
C ILE A 98 19.43 16.66 11.81
N ASP A 99 18.77 15.50 11.92
CA ASP A 99 18.42 14.79 13.16
C ASP A 99 19.46 13.72 13.53
N THR A 100 20.67 13.76 12.96
CA THR A 100 21.78 13.00 13.54
C THR A 100 22.12 13.67 14.86
N GLU A 101 21.44 13.24 15.92
CA GLU A 101 21.85 13.50 17.29
C GLU A 101 23.37 13.29 17.33
N ASP A 102 24.10 14.34 17.72
CA ASP A 102 25.55 14.35 17.72
C ASP A 102 26.04 13.34 18.78
N GLU A 103 26.13 12.07 18.41
CA GLU A 103 26.71 11.01 19.26
C GLU A 103 28.18 11.35 19.62
N ARG A 104 28.80 12.31 18.93
CA ARG A 104 30.14 12.81 19.25
C ARG A 104 30.16 13.78 20.44
N ALA A 105 29.05 14.45 20.76
CA ALA A 105 28.94 15.29 21.95
C ALA A 105 28.80 14.46 23.25
N ALA A 106 28.32 13.22 23.14
CA ALA A 106 28.26 12.24 24.22
C ALA A 106 29.43 11.26 24.09
N GLY A 107 30.62 11.69 24.54
CA GLY A 107 31.90 11.04 24.26
C GLY A 107 31.95 9.50 24.34
N SER A 108 32.32 8.87 23.23
CA SER A 108 33.18 7.68 23.23
C SER A 108 33.82 7.41 21.86
N ALA A 109 35.17 7.43 21.85
CA ALA A 109 36.16 6.84 20.95
C ALA A 109 36.09 7.06 19.40
N PRO A 110 37.24 7.36 18.74
CA PRO A 110 37.35 7.47 17.29
C PRO A 110 37.69 6.12 16.65
N GLU A 111 36.74 5.17 16.58
CA GLU A 111 36.92 4.01 15.69
C GLU A 111 35.59 3.29 15.40
N ALA A 112 35.03 3.54 14.21
CA ALA A 112 34.05 2.65 13.59
C ALA A 112 34.08 2.83 12.06
N LYS A 113 35.22 2.49 11.45
CA LYS A 113 35.28 2.18 10.03
C LYS A 113 34.85 0.72 9.87
N GLY A 114 33.63 0.45 9.41
CA GLY A 114 33.16 -0.92 9.21
C GLY A 114 31.72 -0.95 8.71
N GLY A 115 31.56 -1.29 7.43
CA GLY A 115 30.28 -1.22 6.72
C GLY A 115 29.24 -2.23 7.18
N ARG A 116 28.02 -2.05 6.69
CA ARG A 116 26.94 -3.02 6.78
C ARG A 116 26.68 -3.63 5.41
N PRO A 117 26.91 -4.93 5.20
CA PRO A 117 26.35 -5.66 4.07
C PRO A 117 24.95 -6.14 4.48
N HIS A 118 23.90 -5.44 4.06
CA HIS A 118 22.53 -5.92 4.20
C HIS A 118 21.87 -6.01 2.82
N ALA A 119 21.34 -7.20 2.57
CA ALA A 119 20.61 -7.63 1.38
C ALA A 119 19.11 -7.50 1.62
#